data_AF-A0A838CZ45-F1
#
_entry.id   AF-A0A838CZ45-F1
#
_cell.length_a   1.000
_cell.length_b   1.000
_cell.length_c   1.000
_cell.angle_alpha   90.00
_cell.angle_beta   90.00
_cell.angle_gamma   90.00
#
_symmetry.space_group_name_H-M   'P 1'
#
loop_
_entity.id
_entity.type
_entity.pdbx_description
1 polymer ?
#
loop_
_entity_poly.entity_id
_entity_poly.type
_entity_poly.pdbx_seq_one_letter_code
_entity_poly.pdbx_strand_id
1 'polypeptide(L)'
;MRTTLTIDEDVAVVIARRRKERETGLKEEVNHLLRVGLAHADAQEAEHADREPFRTRTFSTGKLLFPVDDVEAAIQHAEGPWHK
;
A
#
# COMPACT_ATOMS: atom_id res chain seq x y z
N MET A 1 -9.65 30.11 -7.35
CA MET A 1 -9.29 29.73 -8.73
C MET A 1 -10.49 29.03 -9.39
N ARG A 2 -10.68 29.19 -10.71
CA ARG A 2 -11.65 28.40 -11.47
C ARG A 2 -10.90 27.31 -12.24
N THR A 3 -11.27 26.06 -11.98
CA THR A 3 -10.61 24.88 -12.53
C THR A 3 -11.69 23.90 -12.95
N THR A 4 -11.44 23.15 -14.02
CA THR A 4 -12.28 22.02 -14.43
C THR A 4 -11.58 20.74 -13.99
N LEU A 5 -12.30 19.87 -13.29
CA LEU A 5 -11.81 18.58 -12.81
C LEU A 5 -12.80 17.51 -13.27
N THR A 6 -12.28 16.41 -13.80
CA THR A 6 -13.05 15.19 -14.03
C THR A 6 -13.03 14.35 -12.77
N ILE A 7 -14.19 13.88 -12.32
CA ILE A 7 -14.35 13.04 -11.12
C ILE A 7 -14.95 11.72 -11.58
N ASP A 8 -14.34 10.61 -11.16
CA ASP A 8 -14.85 9.27 -11.44
C ASP A 8 -16.24 9.04 -10.82
N GLU A 9 -17.03 8.15 -11.41
CA GLU A 9 -18.43 7.96 -11.05
C GLU A 9 -18.61 7.53 -9.58
N ASP A 10 -17.75 6.64 -9.10
CA ASP A 10 -17.75 6.17 -7.71
C ASP A 10 -17.44 7.31 -6.72
N VAL A 11 -16.45 8.15 -7.03
CA VAL A 11 -16.09 9.32 -6.22
C VAL A 11 -17.23 10.35 -6.23
N ALA A 12 -17.87 10.57 -7.37
CA ALA A 12 -19.01 11.49 -7.49
C ALA A 12 -20.18 11.07 -6.59
N VAL A 13 -20.49 9.76 -6.53
CA VAL A 13 -21.51 9.20 -5.63
C VAL A 13 -21.17 9.46 -4.16
N VAL A 14 -19.92 9.23 -3.76
CA VAL A 14 -19.47 9.46 -2.38
C VAL A 14 -19.54 10.93 -1.99
N ILE A 15 -19.11 11.83 -2.87
CA ILE A 15 -19.20 13.29 -2.64
C ILE A 15 -20.67 13.71 -2.52
N ALA A 16 -21.55 13.22 -3.40
CA ALA A 16 -22.97 13.55 -3.35
C ALA A 16 -23.62 13.07 -2.03
N ARG A 17 -23.26 11.89 -1.54
CA ARG A 17 -23.74 11.37 -0.26
C ARG A 17 -23.29 12.25 0.91
N ARG A 18 -21.99 12.55 0.99
CA ARG A 18 -21.42 13.40 2.06
C ARG A 18 -22.01 14.80 2.09
N ARG A 19 -22.24 15.41 0.92
CA ARG A 19 -22.89 16.71 0.81
C ARG A 19 -24.30 16.70 1.42
N LYS A 20 -25.06 15.63 1.21
CA LYS A 20 -26.40 15.47 1.81
C LYS A 20 -26.31 15.30 3.33
N GLU A 21 -25.37 14.49 3.80
CA GLU A 21 -25.18 14.23 5.24
C GLU A 21 -24.72 15.47 6.01
N ARG A 22 -23.92 16.34 5.38
CA ARG A 22 -23.30 17.53 6.01
C ARG A 22 -23.99 18.84 5.66
N GLU A 23 -24.99 18.80 4.79
CA GLU A 23 -25.70 19.98 4.26
C GLU A 23 -24.75 21.00 3.60
N THR A 24 -23.69 20.53 2.93
CA THR A 24 -22.65 21.38 2.31
C THR A 24 -22.79 21.52 0.80
N GLY A 25 -22.31 22.66 0.28
CA GLY A 25 -22.18 22.90 -1.16
C GLY A 25 -21.08 22.05 -1.81
N LEU A 26 -21.19 21.79 -3.13
CA LEU A 26 -20.18 20.98 -3.86
C LEU A 26 -18.78 21.57 -3.74
N LYS A 27 -18.65 22.88 -3.94
CA LYS A 27 -17.38 23.58 -3.85
C LYS A 27 -16.75 23.42 -2.46
N GLU A 28 -17.54 23.55 -1.41
CA GLU A 28 -17.06 23.46 -0.03
C GLU A 28 -16.58 22.05 0.29
N GLU A 29 -17.39 21.03 -0.02
CA GLU A 29 -17.03 19.64 0.23
C GLU A 29 -15.79 19.22 -0.56
N VAL A 30 -15.71 19.58 -1.85
CA VAL A 30 -14.54 19.26 -2.69
C VAL A 30 -13.28 19.92 -2.15
N ASN A 31 -13.33 21.20 -1.78
CA ASN A 31 -12.15 21.88 -1.23
C ASN A 31 -11.76 21.32 0.14
N HIS A 32 -12.71 20.96 0.99
CA HIS A 32 -12.42 20.31 2.26
C HIS A 32 -11.71 18.97 2.04
N LEU A 33 -12.26 18.10 1.18
CA LEU A 33 -11.67 16.80 0.88
C LEU A 33 -10.28 16.91 0.26
N LEU A 34 -10.07 17.83 -0.68
CA LEU A 34 -8.76 18.05 -1.29
C LEU A 34 -7.72 18.52 -0.26
N ARG A 35 -8.09 19.42 0.66
CA ARG A 35 -7.15 19.87 1.72
C ARG A 35 -6.75 18.72 2.64
N VAL A 36 -7.71 17.93 3.08
CA VAL A 36 -7.45 16.77 3.95
C VAL A 36 -6.61 15.72 3.20
N GLY A 37 -6.94 15.45 1.93
CA GLY A 37 -6.21 14.49 1.10
C GLY A 37 -4.75 14.91 0.84
N LEU A 38 -4.52 16.18 0.49
CA LEU A 38 -3.17 16.70 0.28
C LEU A 38 -2.34 16.66 1.56
N ALA A 39 -2.89 17.10 2.69
CA ALA A 39 -2.19 17.04 3.97
C ALA A 39 -1.84 15.60 4.39
N HIS A 40 -2.70 14.63 4.08
CA HIS A 40 -2.41 13.22 4.34
C HIS A 40 -1.32 12.68 3.41
N ALA A 41 -1.37 13.01 2.12
CA ALA A 41 -0.36 12.60 1.14
C ALA A 41 1.03 13.13 1.53
N ASP A 42 1.12 14.43 1.85
CA ASP A 42 2.37 15.06 2.28
C ASP A 42 2.93 14.39 3.55
N ALA A 43 2.07 14.07 4.51
CA ALA A 43 2.46 13.39 5.74
C ALA A 43 2.97 11.96 5.47
N GLN A 44 2.33 11.22 4.56
CA GLN A 44 2.78 9.88 4.18
C GLN A 44 4.12 9.94 3.44
N GLU A 45 4.31 10.87 2.52
CA GLU A 45 5.59 11.06 1.82
C GLU A 45 6.73 11.37 2.79
N ALA A 46 6.50 12.25 3.76
CA ALA A 46 7.46 12.54 4.82
C ALA A 46 7.75 11.31 5.69
N GLU A 47 6.72 10.56 6.09
CA GLU A 47 6.87 9.35 6.90
C GLU A 47 7.64 8.24 6.16
N HIS A 48 7.47 8.14 4.83
CA HIS A 48 8.23 7.21 4.01
C HIS A 48 9.68 7.65 3.79
N ALA A 49 9.94 8.95 3.70
CA ALA A 49 11.29 9.48 3.57
C ALA A 49 12.14 9.24 4.83
N ASP A 50 11.52 9.32 6.02
CA ASP A 50 12.21 9.22 7.31
C ASP A 50 12.26 7.79 7.88
N ARG A 51 11.60 6.82 7.25
CA ARG A 51 11.65 5.43 7.68
C ARG A 51 12.96 4.77 7.22
N GLU A 52 13.88 4.54 8.14
CA GLU A 52 14.95 3.57 7.91
C GLU A 52 14.34 2.23 7.47
N PRO A 53 14.87 1.60 6.41
CA PRO A 53 14.40 0.30 5.98
C PRO A 53 14.41 -0.69 7.15
N PHE A 54 13.33 -1.44 7.32
CA PHE A 54 13.31 -2.48 8.33
C PHE A 54 14.45 -3.47 8.08
N ARG A 55 15.39 -3.57 9.03
CA ARG A 55 16.52 -4.50 8.97
C ARG A 55 16.42 -5.52 10.10
N THR A 56 16.32 -6.79 9.73
CA THR A 56 16.47 -7.90 10.66
C THR A 56 17.95 -8.27 10.81
N ARG A 57 18.38 -8.57 12.04
CA ARG A 57 19.71 -9.15 12.28
C ARG A 57 19.79 -10.51 11.62
N THR A 58 20.68 -10.67 10.66
CA THR A 58 20.97 -11.95 10.04
C THR A 58 21.96 -12.74 10.90
N PHE A 59 21.99 -14.06 10.71
CA PHE A 59 23.01 -14.93 11.27
C PHE A 59 23.48 -15.90 10.19
N SER A 60 24.72 -16.37 10.31
CA SER A 60 25.25 -17.36 9.37
C SER A 60 24.62 -18.71 9.63
N THR A 61 23.93 -19.27 8.63
CA THR A 61 23.39 -20.64 8.66
C THR A 61 24.43 -21.68 8.23
N GLY A 62 25.67 -21.26 7.93
CA GLY A 62 26.73 -22.14 7.45
C GLY A 62 26.73 -22.33 5.92
N LYS A 63 27.39 -23.38 5.44
CA LYS A 63 27.41 -23.74 4.02
C LYS A 63 26.16 -24.54 3.67
N LEU A 64 25.67 -24.35 2.45
CA LEU A 64 24.62 -25.22 1.89
C LEU A 64 25.13 -26.67 1.88
N LEU A 65 24.36 -27.57 2.49
CA LEU A 65 24.66 -29.01 2.49
C LEU A 65 24.25 -29.68 1.18
N PHE A 66 23.28 -29.09 0.48
CA PHE A 66 22.79 -29.50 -0.83
C PHE A 66 22.33 -28.26 -1.63
N PRO A 67 22.30 -28.32 -2.98
CA PRO A 67 21.79 -27.24 -3.82
C PRO A 67 20.31 -26.98 -3.55
N VAL A 68 19.93 -25.70 -3.40
CA VAL A 68 18.54 -25.24 -3.15
C VAL A 68 18.00 -24.35 -4.28
N ASP A 69 18.72 -24.32 -5.39
CA ASP A 69 18.34 -23.66 -6.64
C ASP A 69 17.33 -24.51 -7.45
N ASP A 70 17.35 -25.83 -7.27
CA ASP A 70 16.28 -26.73 -7.70
C ASP A 70 15.41 -27.12 -6.49
N VAL A 71 14.21 -26.55 -6.45
CA VAL A 71 13.26 -26.72 -5.35
C VAL A 71 12.82 -28.18 -5.20
N GLU A 72 12.57 -28.89 -6.30
CA GLU A 72 12.10 -30.29 -6.25
C GLU A 72 13.19 -31.20 -5.70
N ALA A 73 14.42 -31.06 -6.21
CA ALA A 73 15.55 -31.83 -5.73
C ALA A 73 15.88 -31.55 -4.25
N ALA A 74 15.75 -30.28 -3.84
CA ALA A 74 15.94 -29.87 -2.45
C ALA A 74 14.91 -30.51 -1.51
N ILE A 75 13.63 -30.52 -1.90
CA ILE A 75 12.58 -31.14 -1.08
C ILE A 75 12.74 -32.66 -1.07
N GLN A 76 13.04 -33.30 -2.21
CA GLN A 76 13.30 -34.73 -2.26
C GLN A 76 14.48 -35.13 -1.36
N HIS A 77 15.52 -34.31 -1.28
CA HIS A 77 16.66 -34.54 -0.38
C HIS A 77 16.30 -34.36 1.10
N ALA A 78 15.48 -33.36 1.44
CA ALA A 78 15.12 -33.04 2.82
C ALA A 78 14.02 -33.94 3.39
N GLU A 79 13.00 -34.26 2.59
CA GLU A 79 11.76 -34.93 3.00
C GLU A 79 11.61 -36.35 2.43
N GLY A 80 12.42 -36.71 1.42
CA GLY A 80 12.37 -38.00 0.75
C GLY A 80 11.28 -38.11 -0.33
N PRO A 81 11.16 -39.29 -0.97
CA PRO A 81 10.27 -39.49 -2.12
C PRO A 81 8.77 -39.55 -1.76
N TRP A 82 8.41 -39.39 -0.49
CA TRP A 82 7.04 -39.46 0.01
C TRP A 82 6.42 -38.08 0.27
N HIS A 83 7.17 -37.00 0.00
CA HIS A 83 6.64 -35.65 0.07
C HIS A 83 5.52 -35.47 -1.00
N LYS A 84 4.45 -34.77 -0.64
CA LYS A 84 3.27 -34.54 -1.48
C LYS A 84 2.93 -33.06 -1.50
#